data_AF-A0A2J4PRY7-F1
#
_entry.id   AF-A0A2J4PRY7-F1
#
_cell.length_a   1.000
_cell.length_b   1.000
_cell.length_c   1.000
_cell.angle_alpha   90.00
_cell.angle_beta   90.00
_cell.angle_gamma   90.00
#
_symmetry.space_group_name_H-M   'P 1'
#
loop_
_entity.id
_entity.type
_entity.pdbx_description
1 polymer ?
#
loop_
_entity_poly.entity_id
_entity_poly.type
_entity_poly.pdbx_seq_one_letter_code
_entity_poly.pdbx_strand_id
1 'polypeptide(L)'
;TIDLKLKALPAFNKEKGAIFLQEMEVVDAKVQPEKLQSVVQTLIPYLNQSLRSYFNQQPAYVLREDASTGEALAKKYAKGIEVKPGEIIIPFTN
;
A
#
# COMPACT_ATOMS: atom_id res chain seq x y z
N THR A 1 6.71 20.57 10.83
CA THR A 1 6.75 19.31 10.05
C THR A 1 5.58 18.44 10.47
N ILE A 2 5.11 17.57 9.57
CA ILE A 2 4.03 16.62 9.86
C ILE A 2 4.60 15.22 9.62
N ASP A 3 4.65 14.42 10.67
CA ASP A 3 5.08 13.02 10.60
C ASP A 3 3.83 12.14 10.72
N LEU A 4 3.54 11.39 9.65
CA LEU A 4 2.40 10.49 9.60
C LEU A 4 2.87 9.04 9.64
N LYS A 5 2.22 8.23 10.47
CA LYS A 5 2.31 6.78 10.42
C LYS A 5 1.05 6.26 9.74
N LEU A 6 1.25 5.50 8.66
CA LEU A 6 0.17 4.93 7.88
C LEU A 6 0.11 3.41 8.07
N LYS A 7 -1.08 2.85 7.89
CA LYS A 7 -1.34 1.41 7.82
C LYS A 7 -2.17 1.12 6.59
N ALA A 8 -1.92 -0.01 5.95
CA ALA A 8 -2.70 -0.50 4.82
C ALA A 8 -2.68 -2.03 4.79
N LEU A 9 -3.57 -2.59 3.98
CA LEU A 9 -3.60 -4.00 3.62
C LEU A 9 -3.06 -4.19 2.20
N PRO A 10 -1.91 -4.87 2.04
CA PRO A 10 -1.44 -5.27 0.74
C PRO A 10 -2.43 -6.24 0.09
N ALA A 11 -2.82 -5.97 -1.15
CA ALA A 11 -3.70 -6.81 -1.94
C ALA A 11 -3.12 -7.00 -3.34
N PHE A 12 -3.04 -8.25 -3.80
CA PHE A 12 -2.56 -8.55 -5.14
C PHE A 12 -3.70 -8.58 -6.17
N ASN A 13 -3.55 -7.79 -7.22
CA ASN A 13 -4.45 -7.80 -8.36
C ASN A 13 -3.82 -8.62 -9.49
N LYS A 14 -4.43 -9.77 -9.81
CA LYS A 14 -3.95 -10.69 -10.84
C LYS A 14 -4.03 -10.12 -12.25
N GLU A 15 -5.10 -9.39 -12.55
CA GLU A 15 -5.35 -8.83 -13.89
C GLU A 15 -4.29 -7.79 -14.26
N LYS A 16 -3.91 -6.97 -13.29
CA LYS A 16 -2.88 -5.93 -13.46
C LYS A 16 -1.47 -6.42 -13.12
N GLY A 17 -1.34 -7.62 -12.55
CA GLY A 17 -0.06 -8.13 -12.03
C GLY A 17 0.58 -7.17 -11.03
N ALA A 18 -0.21 -6.57 -10.14
CA ALA A 18 0.24 -5.46 -9.30
C ALA A 18 -0.25 -5.58 -7.87
N ILE A 19 0.53 -5.05 -6.93
CA ILE A 19 0.23 -4.99 -5.50
C ILE A 19 -0.33 -3.59 -5.20
N PHE A 20 -1.53 -3.56 -4.65
CA PHE A 20 -2.22 -2.38 -4.18
C PHE A 20 -2.17 -2.32 -2.66
N LEU A 21 -2.23 -1.12 -2.10
CA LEU A 21 -2.30 -0.89 -0.66
C LEU A 21 -3.73 -0.45 -0.33
N GLN A 22 -4.59 -1.42 -0.09
CA GLN A 22 -5.99 -1.17 0.23
C GLN A 22 -6.16 -0.72 1.67
N GLU A 23 -7.28 -0.05 1.94
CA GLU A 23 -7.65 0.40 3.28
C GLU A 23 -6.61 1.29 3.98
N MET A 24 -5.88 2.10 3.18
CA MET A 24 -4.88 3.03 3.70
C MET A 24 -5.48 3.98 4.76
N GLU A 25 -4.84 4.09 5.91
CA GLU A 25 -5.27 4.96 7.00
C GLU A 25 -4.11 5.50 7.80
N VAL A 26 -4.31 6.70 8.34
CA VAL A 26 -3.41 7.30 9.33
C VAL A 26 -3.66 6.64 10.69
N VAL A 27 -2.62 6.04 11.27
CA VAL A 27 -2.64 5.45 12.62
C VAL A 27 -1.98 6.33 13.67
N ASP A 28 -1.06 7.21 13.26
CA ASP A 28 -0.45 8.21 14.13
C ASP A 28 -0.09 9.46 13.31
N ALA A 29 -0.21 10.63 13.92
CA ALA A 29 0.11 11.90 13.29
C ALA A 29 0.75 12.85 14.31
N LYS A 30 2.04 13.16 14.12
CA LYS A 30 2.78 14.12 14.95
C LYS A 30 2.95 15.41 14.16
N VAL A 31 2.42 16.51 14.68
CA VAL A 31 2.41 17.79 14.00
C VAL A 31 3.20 18.82 14.79
N GLN A 32 4.11 19.50 14.11
CA GLN A 32 4.81 20.65 14.63
C GLN A 32 4.58 21.89 13.75
N PRO A 33 4.19 23.03 14.33
CA PRO A 33 3.97 23.28 15.76
C PRO A 33 2.67 22.66 16.33
N GLU A 34 2.65 22.34 17.63
CA GLU A 34 1.54 21.65 18.32
C GLU A 34 0.17 22.33 18.14
N LYS A 35 0.14 23.65 18.00
CA LYS A 35 -1.11 24.40 17.75
C LYS A 35 -1.87 23.97 16.49
N LEU A 36 -1.20 23.29 15.56
CA LEU A 36 -1.82 22.75 14.34
C LEU A 36 -2.30 21.30 14.51
N GLN A 37 -2.00 20.63 15.62
CA GLN A 37 -2.37 19.24 15.88
C GLN A 37 -3.89 19.04 15.78
N SER A 38 -4.67 19.91 16.41
CA SER A 38 -6.14 19.85 16.39
C SER A 38 -6.71 20.04 14.99
N VAL A 39 -6.14 20.96 14.21
CA VAL A 39 -6.53 21.21 12.82
C VAL A 39 -6.23 20.00 11.94
N VAL A 40 -5.07 19.38 12.11
CA VAL A 40 -4.73 18.17 11.35
C VAL A 40 -5.64 17.01 11.74
N GLN A 41 -5.93 16.82 13.03
CA GLN A 41 -6.82 15.78 13.52
C GLN A 41 -8.24 15.87 12.93
N THR A 42 -8.79 17.08 12.76
CA THR A 42 -10.10 17.25 12.12
C THR A 42 -10.07 16.96 10.62
N LEU A 43 -8.90 17.06 9.99
CA LEU A 43 -8.70 16.76 8.57
C LEU A 43 -8.34 15.30 8.28
N ILE A 44 -7.94 14.51 9.30
CA ILE A 44 -7.58 13.09 9.14
C ILE A 44 -8.66 12.27 8.40
N PRO A 45 -9.98 12.40 8.69
CA PRO A 45 -10.99 11.62 7.97
C PRO A 45 -10.97 11.85 6.46
N TYR A 46 -10.82 13.12 6.05
CA TYR A 46 -10.72 13.50 4.64
C TYR A 46 -9.42 13.00 4.02
N LEU A 47 -8.30 13.14 4.75
CA LEU A 47 -7.01 12.61 4.32
C LEU A 47 -7.08 11.09 4.13
N ASN A 48 -7.69 10.35 5.04
CA ASN A 48 -7.89 8.90 4.92
C ASN A 48 -8.71 8.55 3.68
N GLN A 49 -9.77 9.30 3.40
CA GLN A 49 -10.56 9.10 2.18
C GLN A 49 -9.71 9.32 0.91
N SER A 50 -8.94 10.41 0.86
CA SER A 50 -8.04 10.69 -0.25
C SER A 50 -6.96 9.63 -0.42
N LEU A 51 -6.33 9.20 0.67
CA LEU A 51 -5.32 8.15 0.70
C LEU A 51 -5.90 6.84 0.16
N ARG A 52 -7.08 6.41 0.66
CA ARG A 52 -7.76 5.21 0.17
C ARG A 52 -8.06 5.31 -1.32
N SER A 53 -8.62 6.43 -1.76
CA SER A 53 -8.94 6.64 -3.18
C SER A 53 -7.68 6.53 -4.06
N TYR A 54 -6.60 7.20 -3.65
CA TYR A 54 -5.34 7.20 -4.38
C TYR A 54 -4.70 5.80 -4.44
N PHE A 55 -4.47 5.15 -3.31
CA PHE A 55 -3.78 3.85 -3.26
C PHE A 55 -4.63 2.66 -3.73
N ASN A 56 -5.94 2.81 -3.83
CA ASN A 56 -6.80 1.83 -4.49
C ASN A 56 -6.65 1.87 -6.03
N GLN A 57 -6.26 3.01 -6.59
CA GLN A 57 -6.10 3.19 -8.04
C GLN A 57 -4.62 3.11 -8.46
N GLN A 58 -3.72 3.61 -7.63
CA GLN A 58 -2.29 3.62 -7.85
C GLN A 58 -1.66 2.37 -7.21
N PRO A 59 -1.11 1.43 -8.01
CA PRO A 59 -0.38 0.30 -7.46
C PRO A 59 0.89 0.76 -6.76
N ALA A 60 1.20 0.13 -5.63
CA ALA A 60 2.46 0.35 -4.92
C ALA A 60 3.62 -0.41 -5.57
N TYR A 61 3.32 -1.55 -6.20
CA TYR A 61 4.29 -2.33 -6.94
C TYR A 61 3.64 -2.98 -8.16
N VAL A 62 4.32 -2.98 -9.31
CA VAL A 62 3.82 -3.60 -10.55
C VAL A 62 4.85 -4.61 -11.02
N LEU A 63 4.43 -5.86 -11.21
CA LEU A 63 5.30 -6.93 -11.69
C LEU A 63 5.63 -6.67 -13.17
N ARG A 64 6.91 -6.58 -13.47
CA ARG A 64 7.39 -6.40 -14.84
C ARG A 64 8.03 -7.66 -15.40
N GLU A 65 7.77 -7.93 -16.67
CA GLU A 65 8.30 -9.13 -17.36
C GLU A 65 9.74 -8.94 -17.85
N ASP A 66 10.18 -7.68 -17.98
CA ASP A 66 11.52 -7.30 -18.43
C ASP A 66 12.54 -7.21 -17.29
N ALA A 67 12.09 -7.23 -16.03
CA ALA A 67 12.95 -7.02 -14.87
C ALA A 67 13.71 -8.29 -14.45
N SER A 68 13.00 -9.41 -14.30
CA SER A 68 13.61 -10.69 -13.94
C SER A 68 12.72 -11.86 -14.34
N THR A 69 13.33 -13.04 -14.54
CA THR A 69 12.58 -14.27 -14.83
C THR A 69 11.61 -14.62 -13.70
N GLY A 70 11.99 -14.38 -12.45
CA GLY A 70 11.11 -14.60 -11.29
C GLY A 70 9.89 -13.68 -11.30
N GLU A 71 10.06 -12.40 -11.64
CA GLU A 71 8.97 -11.43 -11.70
C GLU A 71 8.03 -11.68 -12.89
N ALA A 72 8.58 -12.11 -14.04
CA ALA A 72 7.79 -12.56 -15.19
C ALA A 72 6.94 -13.80 -14.86
N LEU A 73 7.52 -14.77 -14.14
CA LEU A 73 6.79 -15.96 -13.67
C LEU A 73 5.74 -15.58 -12.63
N ALA A 74 6.07 -14.68 -11.71
CA ALA A 74 5.12 -14.14 -10.73
C ALA A 74 3.92 -13.52 -11.44
N LYS A 75 4.13 -12.66 -12.42
CA LYS A 75 3.02 -12.02 -13.16
C LYS A 75 2.08 -13.05 -13.81
N LYS A 76 2.64 -14.15 -14.32
CA LYS A 76 1.87 -15.20 -15.02
C LYS A 76 1.18 -16.20 -14.10
N TYR A 77 1.79 -16.54 -12.96
CA TYR A 77 1.36 -17.65 -12.11
C TYR A 77 0.90 -17.24 -10.71
N ALA A 78 1.09 -15.97 -10.31
CA ALA A 78 0.72 -15.50 -8.99
C ALA A 78 -0.78 -15.69 -8.72
N LYS A 79 -1.09 -16.47 -7.68
CA LYS A 79 -2.45 -16.66 -7.20
C LYS A 79 -2.82 -15.73 -6.04
N GLY A 80 -1.85 -15.02 -5.47
CA GLY A 80 -2.03 -14.12 -4.35
C GLY A 80 -0.68 -13.66 -3.81
N ILE A 81 -0.72 -13.07 -2.62
CA ILE A 81 0.44 -12.67 -1.84
C ILE A 81 0.31 -13.18 -0.42
N GLU A 82 1.44 -13.45 0.22
CA GLU A 82 1.58 -13.73 1.63
C GLU A 82 2.44 -12.64 2.26
N VAL A 83 1.95 -12.01 3.34
CA VAL A 83 2.67 -10.95 4.03
C VAL A 83 3.46 -11.58 5.17
N LYS A 84 4.79 -11.50 5.10
CA LYS A 84 5.71 -11.90 6.17
C LYS A 84 6.38 -10.68 6.78
N PRO A 85 6.96 -10.79 7.98
CA PRO A 85 7.70 -9.69 8.58
C PRO A 85 8.84 -9.22 7.68
N GLY A 86 8.70 -8.03 7.10
CA GLY A 86 9.71 -7.40 6.23
C GLY A 86 9.60 -7.73 4.74
N GLU A 87 8.74 -8.65 4.32
CA GLU A 87 8.65 -9.06 2.91
C GLU A 87 7.23 -9.48 2.49
N ILE A 88 6.93 -9.28 1.19
CA ILE A 88 5.70 -9.77 0.56
C ILE A 88 6.11 -10.89 -0.39
N ILE A 89 5.62 -12.10 -0.12
CA ILE A 89 5.93 -13.29 -0.89
C ILE A 89 4.82 -13.56 -1.89
N ILE A 90 5.21 -13.82 -3.14
CA ILE A 90 4.31 -14.27 -4.19
C ILE A 90 4.55 -15.77 -4.42
N PRO A 91 3.70 -16.66 -3.89
CA PRO A 91 3.87 -18.09 -4.07
C PRO A 91 3.54 -18.52 -5.51
N PHE A 92 4.42 -19.33 -6.11
CA PHE A 92 4.19 -19.93 -7.45
C PHE A 92 3.44 -21.26 -7.37
N THR A 93 3.46 -21.89 -6.20
CA THR A 93 2.76 -23.15 -5.88
C THR A 93 1.98 -22.97 -4.59
N ASN A 94 0.88 -23.71 -4.43
CA ASN A 94 0.11 -23.74 -3.19
C ASN A 94 0.96 -24.20 -2.00
#